data_AF-A0A2E6GYM0-F1
#
_entry.id   AF-A0A2E6GYM0-F1
#
_cell.length_a   1.000
_cell.length_b   1.000
_cell.length_c   1.000
_cell.angle_alpha   90.00
_cell.angle_beta   90.00
_cell.angle_gamma   90.00
#
_symmetry.space_group_name_H-M   'P 1'
#
loop_
_entity.id
_entity.type
_entity.pdbx_description
1 polymer ?
#
loop_
_entity_poly.entity_id
_entity_poly.type
_entity_poly.pdbx_seq_one_letter_code
_entity_poly.pdbx_strand_id
1 'polypeptide(L)'
;MTQEYFSNLNYSLGNEDTRMEVELVNKLKPKKIFTIAGCGSRALPLLSCSPSELTCIDVAKPQLLITQLRLKSLEVFSYQEFMTFWGFSPYDKTDFSDRRKELFQRLDLDPEAREYFVEYFSRVKWGALLYEGKWEKTFSVMSKVVRLVLGKHARKVLEFDDLEKQIHYYNNEFPKNKWKLILFALGNKSVFNALLYKGDFIKKNVPESHFDYYREAYERLFTQGLASQSFFMHLCFQGRIINENGNTIEAQEENFHACQQALTSGSKVNILDKDLSSAASDLAGNGFDYASLSDVPSYFSGDLEKNFMQEVRGMMSEGGVVVLRNYLREPEVDVSGYEEITPKFSDEIRSERVQMYKVKIFQKVGM
;
A
#
# COMPACT_ATOMS: atom_id res chain seq x y z
N MET A 1 7.28 10.46 -30.70
CA MET A 1 8.08 10.76 -29.49
C MET A 1 7.16 11.26 -28.38
N THR A 2 6.24 10.42 -27.92
CA THR A 2 5.26 10.73 -26.84
C THR A 2 5.07 9.54 -25.88
N GLN A 3 5.70 8.39 -26.16
CA GLN A 3 5.62 7.20 -25.31
C GLN A 3 6.50 7.28 -24.05
N GLU A 4 7.47 8.19 -23.98
CA GLU A 4 8.39 8.33 -22.82
C GLU A 4 7.90 9.32 -21.76
N TYR A 5 6.92 10.18 -22.06
CA TYR A 5 6.56 11.28 -21.15
C TYR A 5 5.61 10.88 -20.02
N PHE A 6 4.90 9.76 -20.15
CA PHE A 6 4.10 9.19 -19.06
C PHE A 6 4.93 8.12 -18.36
N SER A 7 5.72 8.56 -17.38
CA SER A 7 6.26 7.65 -16.38
C SER A 7 5.12 6.76 -15.87
N ASN A 8 5.27 5.46 -16.10
CA ASN A 8 4.23 4.46 -15.83
C ASN A 8 3.93 4.40 -14.32
N LEU A 9 2.65 4.30 -13.95
CA LEU A 9 2.24 4.01 -12.57
C LEU A 9 2.99 2.79 -12.03
N ASN A 10 3.60 2.93 -10.86
CA ASN A 10 4.27 1.81 -10.22
C ASN A 10 3.25 0.82 -9.66
N TYR A 11 2.22 1.33 -9.00
CA TYR A 11 1.06 0.62 -8.49
C TYR A 11 -0.13 1.58 -8.41
N SER A 12 -1.36 1.08 -8.44
CA SER A 12 -2.58 1.89 -8.35
C SER A 12 -3.56 1.40 -7.28
N LEU A 13 -3.51 0.12 -6.90
CA LEU A 13 -4.23 -0.44 -5.75
C LEU A 13 -3.52 -0.16 -4.42
N GLY A 14 -2.18 -0.14 -4.44
CA GLY A 14 -1.35 -0.16 -3.23
C GLY A 14 -0.70 -1.53 -3.02
N ASN A 15 0.48 -1.53 -2.40
CA ASN A 15 1.33 -2.73 -2.20
C ASN A 15 1.44 -3.18 -0.73
N GLU A 16 0.84 -2.42 0.20
CA GLU A 16 0.90 -2.61 1.66
C GLU A 16 -0.51 -2.65 2.25
N ASP A 17 -0.75 -3.37 3.35
CA ASP A 17 -2.04 -3.34 4.05
C ASP A 17 -2.11 -2.18 5.04
N THR A 18 -2.68 -1.08 4.57
CA THR A 18 -2.91 0.17 5.30
C THR A 18 -3.81 0.02 6.54
N ARG A 19 -4.56 -1.08 6.68
CA ARG A 19 -5.44 -1.26 7.86
C ARG A 19 -4.65 -1.19 9.16
N MET A 20 -3.42 -1.70 9.17
CA MET A 20 -2.57 -1.62 10.35
C MET A 20 -2.32 -0.16 10.75
N GLU A 21 -1.91 0.70 9.80
CA GLU A 21 -1.73 2.13 10.10
C GLU A 21 -3.05 2.82 10.45
N VAL A 22 -4.18 2.45 9.85
CA VAL A 22 -5.51 2.96 10.20
C VAL A 22 -5.87 2.62 11.66
N GLU A 23 -5.58 1.40 12.11
CA GLU A 23 -5.77 0.98 13.51
C GLU A 23 -4.88 1.80 14.44
N LEU A 24 -3.61 2.00 14.08
CA LEU A 24 -2.65 2.80 14.84
C LEU A 24 -3.12 4.25 14.99
N VAL A 25 -3.45 4.94 13.89
CA VAL A 25 -3.90 6.35 13.97
C VAL A 25 -5.24 6.47 14.68
N ASN A 26 -6.10 5.46 14.64
CA ASN A 26 -7.34 5.45 15.42
C ASN A 26 -7.11 5.24 16.91
N LYS A 27 -6.03 4.56 17.32
CA LYS A 27 -5.63 4.45 18.73
C LYS A 27 -4.90 5.71 19.22
N LEU A 28 -3.99 6.24 18.40
CA LEU A 28 -3.11 7.35 18.76
C LEU A 28 -3.76 8.74 18.58
N LYS A 29 -4.77 8.85 17.69
CA LYS A 29 -5.47 10.09 17.34
C LYS A 29 -4.53 11.27 17.01
N PRO A 30 -3.55 11.09 16.11
CA PRO A 30 -2.62 12.16 15.73
C PRO A 30 -3.36 13.33 15.07
N LYS A 31 -2.88 14.56 15.31
CA LYS A 31 -3.44 15.76 14.69
C LYS A 31 -2.72 16.11 13.39
N LYS A 32 -1.43 15.81 13.29
CA LYS A 32 -0.66 15.99 12.06
C LYS A 32 -0.01 14.68 11.64
N ILE A 33 -0.30 14.25 10.42
CA ILE A 33 0.19 13.01 9.83
C ILE A 33 1.11 13.33 8.66
N PHE A 34 2.28 12.71 8.63
CA PHE A 34 3.21 12.72 7.50
C PHE A 34 3.27 11.32 6.87
N THR A 35 3.27 11.21 5.54
CA THR A 35 3.30 9.89 4.88
C THR A 35 3.88 9.95 3.48
N ILE A 36 4.44 8.83 3.02
CA ILE A 36 4.67 8.62 1.58
C ILE A 36 3.30 8.46 0.90
N ALA A 37 3.06 9.19 -0.18
CA ALA A 37 1.81 9.20 -0.92
C ALA A 37 1.56 7.83 -1.57
N GLY A 38 2.55 7.30 -2.31
CA GLY A 38 2.34 6.18 -3.20
C GLY A 38 1.20 6.52 -4.16
N CYS A 39 0.26 5.61 -4.38
CA CYS A 39 -0.93 5.93 -5.15
C CYS A 39 -2.03 6.66 -4.34
N GLY A 40 -1.83 6.93 -3.06
CA GLY A 40 -2.81 7.53 -2.16
C GLY A 40 -3.69 6.52 -1.43
N SER A 41 -3.75 5.26 -1.88
CA SER A 41 -4.51 4.18 -1.21
C SER A 41 -4.01 3.89 0.22
N ARG A 42 -2.75 4.21 0.49
CA ARG A 42 -2.14 4.08 1.82
C ARG A 42 -2.25 5.34 2.66
N ALA A 43 -2.17 6.50 2.01
CA ALA A 43 -2.17 7.78 2.69
C ALA A 43 -3.57 8.24 3.10
N LEU A 44 -4.53 8.21 2.18
CA LEU A 44 -5.85 8.82 2.39
C LEU A 44 -6.72 8.10 3.45
N PRO A 45 -6.63 6.77 3.65
CA PRO A 45 -7.34 6.11 4.75
C PRO A 45 -6.96 6.61 6.14
N LEU A 46 -5.78 7.23 6.30
CA LEU A 46 -5.33 7.79 7.57
C LEU A 46 -6.17 9.01 8.00
N LEU A 47 -6.96 9.60 7.08
CA LEU A 47 -7.94 10.64 7.41
C LEU A 47 -9.05 10.15 8.34
N SER A 48 -9.24 8.83 8.49
CA SER A 48 -10.30 8.23 9.32
C SER A 48 -10.23 8.64 10.80
N CYS A 49 -9.07 9.05 11.30
CA CYS A 49 -8.93 9.58 12.66
C CYS A 49 -9.18 11.10 12.77
N SER A 50 -9.64 11.75 11.69
CA SER A 50 -9.87 13.20 11.58
C SER A 50 -8.66 14.05 12.01
N PRO A 51 -7.49 13.86 11.39
CA PRO A 51 -6.33 14.72 11.66
C PRO A 51 -6.63 16.15 11.19
N SER A 52 -6.00 17.15 11.80
CA SER A 52 -6.03 18.52 11.26
C SER A 52 -5.29 18.63 9.92
N GLU A 53 -4.27 17.80 9.72
CA GLU A 53 -3.39 17.84 8.55
C GLU A 53 -2.88 16.44 8.19
N LEU A 54 -2.93 16.12 6.91
CA LEU A 54 -2.27 14.97 6.28
C LEU A 54 -1.33 15.49 5.19
N THR A 55 -0.03 15.29 5.37
CA THR A 55 0.99 15.68 4.39
C THR A 55 1.57 14.43 3.72
N CYS A 56 1.36 14.35 2.41
CA CYS A 56 1.75 13.26 1.53
C CYS A 56 2.93 13.70 0.66
N ILE A 57 4.03 12.94 0.66
CA ILE A 57 5.18 13.19 -0.22
C ILE A 57 5.41 12.02 -1.17
N ASP A 58 5.92 12.28 -2.36
CA ASP A 58 6.44 11.26 -3.27
C ASP A 58 7.38 11.92 -4.28
N VAL A 59 8.29 11.14 -4.86
CA VAL A 59 9.19 11.57 -5.94
C VAL A 59 8.64 11.17 -7.32
N ALA A 60 7.71 10.20 -7.35
CA ALA A 60 7.10 9.74 -8.58
C ALA A 60 5.89 10.61 -8.91
N LYS A 61 6.06 11.55 -9.84
CA LYS A 61 4.98 12.42 -10.30
C LYS A 61 3.66 11.69 -10.64
N PRO A 62 3.64 10.55 -11.37
CA PRO A 62 2.40 9.79 -11.61
C PRO A 62 1.68 9.33 -10.34
N GLN A 63 2.44 9.02 -9.29
CA GLN A 63 1.92 8.58 -8.00
C GLN A 63 1.28 9.75 -7.24
N LEU A 64 1.85 10.95 -7.34
CA LEU A 64 1.20 12.17 -6.86
C LEU A 64 -0.09 12.48 -7.62
N LEU A 65 -0.09 12.35 -8.95
CA LEU A 65 -1.29 12.61 -9.76
C LEU A 65 -2.44 11.65 -9.41
N ILE A 66 -2.17 10.34 -9.26
CA ILE A 66 -3.23 9.39 -8.85
C ILE A 66 -3.67 9.59 -7.40
N THR A 67 -2.77 10.06 -6.52
CA THR A 67 -3.15 10.48 -5.16
C THR A 67 -4.12 11.65 -5.20
N GLN A 68 -3.87 12.66 -6.05
CA GLN A 68 -4.79 13.79 -6.25
C GLN A 68 -6.14 13.32 -6.81
N LEU A 69 -6.16 12.44 -7.81
CA LEU A 69 -7.39 11.87 -8.35
C LEU A 69 -8.21 11.16 -7.26
N ARG A 70 -7.53 10.39 -6.40
CA ARG A 70 -8.15 9.67 -5.29
C ARG A 70 -8.70 10.61 -4.23
N LEU A 71 -7.97 11.65 -3.86
CA LEU A 71 -8.43 12.70 -2.96
C LEU A 71 -9.70 13.37 -3.51
N LYS A 72 -9.68 13.81 -4.77
CA LYS A 72 -10.85 14.46 -5.39
C LYS A 72 -12.05 13.52 -5.52
N SER A 73 -11.82 12.24 -5.76
CA SER A 73 -12.90 11.24 -5.76
C SER A 73 -13.52 11.06 -4.37
N LEU A 74 -12.71 11.07 -3.31
CA LEU A 74 -13.19 10.98 -1.93
C LEU A 74 -13.99 12.22 -1.49
N GLU A 75 -13.60 13.40 -1.97
CA GLU A 75 -14.31 14.67 -1.71
C GLU A 75 -15.71 14.72 -2.35
N VAL A 76 -15.88 14.14 -3.55
CA VAL A 76 -17.05 14.40 -4.41
C VAL A 76 -18.01 13.21 -4.53
N PHE A 77 -17.52 11.98 -4.42
CA PHE A 77 -18.32 10.80 -4.71
C PHE A 77 -19.08 10.29 -3.50
N SER A 78 -20.20 9.61 -3.74
CA SER A 78 -20.74 8.67 -2.75
C SER A 78 -19.86 7.42 -2.68
N TYR A 79 -20.04 6.60 -1.63
CA TYR A 79 -19.29 5.35 -1.49
C TYR A 79 -19.43 4.44 -2.73
N GLN A 80 -20.66 4.23 -3.21
CA GLN A 80 -20.91 3.40 -4.40
C GLN A 80 -20.25 3.97 -5.68
N GLU A 81 -20.26 5.29 -5.82
CA GLU A 81 -19.59 5.97 -6.94
C GLU A 81 -18.08 5.82 -6.88
N PHE A 82 -17.48 5.93 -5.68
CA PHE A 82 -16.07 5.67 -5.46
C PHE A 82 -15.71 4.22 -5.84
N MET A 83 -16.46 3.25 -5.34
CA MET A 83 -16.26 1.82 -5.65
C MET A 83 -16.36 1.54 -7.14
N THR A 84 -17.35 2.14 -7.82
CA THR A 84 -17.57 2.04 -9.27
C THR A 84 -16.45 2.70 -10.06
N PHE A 85 -16.02 3.90 -9.65
CA PHE A 85 -15.01 4.67 -10.34
C PHE A 85 -13.66 3.96 -10.34
N TRP A 86 -13.25 3.46 -9.17
CA TRP A 86 -11.98 2.75 -9.03
C TRP A 86 -12.07 1.33 -9.58
N GLY A 87 -13.24 0.69 -9.54
CA GLY A 87 -13.43 -0.69 -9.99
C GLY A 87 -13.10 -1.72 -8.91
N PHE A 88 -13.47 -1.42 -7.66
CA PHE A 88 -13.42 -2.38 -6.56
C PHE A 88 -14.53 -3.42 -6.69
N SER A 89 -14.35 -4.58 -6.05
CA SER A 89 -15.40 -5.60 -6.04
C SER A 89 -16.60 -5.14 -5.19
N PRO A 90 -17.86 -5.40 -5.59
CA PRO A 90 -18.29 -6.23 -6.73
C PRO A 90 -18.45 -5.46 -8.05
N TYR A 91 -18.20 -4.15 -8.05
CA TYR A 91 -18.38 -3.26 -9.21
C TYR A 91 -17.33 -3.49 -10.32
N ASP A 92 -16.34 -4.36 -10.09
CA ASP A 92 -15.37 -4.81 -11.08
C ASP A 92 -15.96 -5.77 -12.14
N LYS A 93 -17.16 -6.32 -11.91
CA LYS A 93 -17.78 -7.36 -12.75
C LYS A 93 -18.61 -6.81 -13.90
N THR A 94 -18.95 -5.54 -13.86
CA THR A 94 -19.76 -4.84 -14.87
C THR A 94 -18.92 -3.78 -15.55
N ASP A 95 -19.15 -3.57 -16.85
CA ASP A 95 -18.53 -2.45 -17.56
C ASP A 95 -19.22 -1.14 -17.18
N PHE A 96 -18.52 -0.31 -16.40
CA PHE A 96 -18.95 1.02 -15.99
C PHE A 96 -18.21 2.14 -16.74
N SER A 97 -17.73 1.90 -17.95
CA SER A 97 -16.91 2.88 -18.68
C SER A 97 -17.62 4.22 -18.91
N ASP A 98 -18.88 4.23 -19.33
CA ASP A 98 -19.66 5.46 -19.48
C ASP A 98 -19.89 6.17 -18.13
N ARG A 99 -20.24 5.40 -17.10
CA ARG A 99 -20.43 5.94 -15.75
C ARG A 99 -19.13 6.51 -15.18
N ARG A 100 -17.98 5.86 -15.40
CA ARG A 100 -16.66 6.37 -15.01
C ARG A 100 -16.34 7.69 -15.69
N LYS A 101 -16.68 7.82 -16.97
CA LYS A 101 -16.51 9.06 -17.72
C LYS A 101 -17.34 10.20 -17.14
N GLU A 102 -18.61 9.95 -16.82
CA GLU A 102 -19.47 10.93 -16.15
C GLU A 102 -18.91 11.33 -14.77
N LEU A 103 -18.48 10.35 -13.97
CA LEU A 103 -17.90 10.58 -12.65
C LEU A 103 -16.62 11.42 -12.74
N PHE A 104 -15.72 11.10 -13.68
CA PHE A 104 -14.51 11.86 -13.91
C PHE A 104 -14.77 13.34 -14.24
N GLN A 105 -15.82 13.63 -15.00
CA GLN A 105 -16.18 15.01 -15.37
C GLN A 105 -16.61 15.86 -14.18
N ARG A 106 -17.08 15.24 -13.08
CA ARG A 106 -17.44 15.94 -11.84
C ARG A 106 -16.25 16.34 -10.98
N LEU A 107 -15.08 15.73 -11.21
CA LEU A 107 -13.90 15.97 -10.41
C LEU A 107 -13.26 17.29 -10.82
N ASP A 108 -13.00 18.16 -9.85
CA ASP A 108 -12.18 19.36 -10.04
C ASP A 108 -10.71 19.02 -9.81
N LEU A 109 -10.01 18.72 -10.91
CA LEU A 109 -8.60 18.34 -10.94
C LEU A 109 -7.77 19.51 -11.46
N ASP A 110 -6.56 19.66 -10.92
CA ASP A 110 -5.53 20.53 -11.49
C ASP A 110 -5.32 20.22 -12.98
N PRO A 111 -4.99 21.23 -13.82
CA PRO A 111 -4.89 21.06 -15.27
C PRO A 111 -3.97 19.90 -15.69
N GLU A 112 -2.83 19.75 -15.01
CA GLU A 112 -1.87 18.67 -15.27
C GLU A 112 -2.46 17.28 -14.96
N ALA A 113 -3.11 17.12 -13.81
CA ALA A 113 -3.77 15.86 -13.45
C ALA A 113 -4.92 15.53 -14.40
N ARG A 114 -5.70 16.54 -14.78
CA ARG A 114 -6.79 16.37 -15.75
C ARG A 114 -6.26 15.89 -17.09
N GLU A 115 -5.23 16.55 -17.64
CA GLU A 115 -4.62 16.17 -18.92
C GLU A 115 -4.08 14.73 -18.87
N TYR A 116 -3.30 14.41 -17.82
CA TYR A 116 -2.76 13.07 -17.60
C TYR A 116 -3.86 12.00 -17.62
N PHE A 117 -4.94 12.20 -16.85
CA PHE A 117 -6.00 11.20 -16.74
C PHE A 117 -6.94 11.16 -17.93
N VAL A 118 -7.16 12.27 -18.65
CA VAL A 118 -7.91 12.24 -19.92
C VAL A 118 -7.19 11.37 -20.94
N GLU A 119 -5.87 11.56 -21.11
CA GLU A 119 -5.09 10.71 -22.00
C GLU A 119 -5.11 9.25 -21.52
N TYR A 120 -4.88 9.05 -20.23
CA TYR A 120 -4.87 7.72 -19.62
C TYR A 120 -6.19 6.98 -19.87
N PHE A 121 -7.33 7.56 -19.47
CA PHE A 121 -8.63 6.94 -19.60
C PHE A 121 -9.01 6.74 -21.07
N SER A 122 -8.63 7.65 -21.97
CA SER A 122 -8.84 7.47 -23.40
C SER A 122 -8.12 6.21 -23.92
N ARG A 123 -6.87 5.98 -23.49
CA ARG A 123 -6.09 4.80 -23.86
C ARG A 123 -6.71 3.49 -23.34
N VAL A 124 -7.19 3.48 -22.10
CA VAL A 124 -7.83 2.30 -21.50
C VAL A 124 -9.34 2.21 -21.77
N LYS A 125 -9.87 3.03 -22.69
CA LYS A 125 -11.28 3.10 -23.05
C LYS A 125 -12.21 3.30 -21.84
N TRP A 126 -11.81 4.16 -20.91
CA TRP A 126 -12.49 4.42 -19.65
C TRP A 126 -12.64 3.17 -18.77
N GLY A 127 -11.69 2.24 -18.85
CA GLY A 127 -11.51 1.11 -17.94
C GLY A 127 -11.14 1.52 -16.51
N ALA A 128 -11.18 0.55 -15.57
CA ALA A 128 -10.81 0.76 -14.18
C ALA A 128 -9.30 1.04 -14.03
N LEU A 129 -8.92 1.92 -13.11
CA LEU A 129 -7.51 2.18 -12.79
C LEU A 129 -6.90 1.18 -11.81
N LEU A 130 -7.72 0.40 -11.10
CA LEU A 130 -7.27 -0.34 -9.91
C LEU A 130 -6.12 -1.33 -10.15
N TYR A 131 -5.96 -1.84 -11.37
CA TYR A 131 -4.94 -2.86 -11.70
C TYR A 131 -3.96 -2.41 -12.79
N GLU A 132 -3.79 -1.10 -12.93
CA GLU A 132 -3.06 -0.52 -14.04
C GLU A 132 -1.59 -0.21 -13.76
N GLY A 133 -1.16 -0.30 -12.49
CA GLY A 133 0.24 -0.19 -12.14
C GLY A 133 1.06 -1.41 -12.58
N LYS A 134 2.37 -1.21 -12.66
CA LYS A 134 3.33 -2.28 -12.99
C LYS A 134 3.21 -3.45 -12.01
N TRP A 135 3.07 -3.15 -10.73
CA TRP A 135 2.99 -4.16 -9.67
C TRP A 135 1.79 -5.10 -9.87
N GLU A 136 0.58 -4.55 -10.04
CA GLU A 136 -0.65 -5.33 -10.26
C GLU A 136 -0.59 -6.11 -11.58
N LYS A 137 -0.06 -5.49 -12.64
CA LYS A 137 0.15 -6.17 -13.93
C LYS A 137 1.06 -7.38 -13.80
N THR A 138 2.10 -7.32 -12.98
CA THR A 138 2.94 -8.50 -12.74
C THR A 138 2.21 -9.60 -12.00
N PHE A 139 1.40 -9.28 -10.98
CA PHE A 139 0.54 -10.26 -10.31
C PHE A 139 -0.51 -10.86 -11.25
N SER A 140 -1.08 -10.07 -12.16
CA SER A 140 -1.99 -10.57 -13.19
C SER A 140 -1.35 -11.64 -14.09
N VAL A 141 -0.07 -11.47 -14.46
CA VAL A 141 0.69 -12.47 -15.22
C VAL A 141 1.04 -13.68 -14.35
N MET A 142 1.61 -13.46 -13.16
CA MET A 142 2.03 -14.54 -12.27
C MET A 142 0.89 -15.44 -11.81
N SER A 143 -0.27 -14.85 -11.51
CA SER A 143 -1.43 -15.60 -11.05
C SER A 143 -1.90 -16.62 -12.08
N LYS A 144 -1.65 -16.41 -13.38
CA LYS A 144 -1.93 -17.42 -14.43
C LYS A 144 -1.09 -18.68 -14.23
N VAL A 145 0.20 -18.51 -13.89
CA VAL A 145 1.10 -19.63 -13.57
C VAL A 145 0.66 -20.30 -12.27
N VAL A 146 0.33 -19.52 -11.24
CA VAL A 146 -0.18 -20.05 -9.96
C VAL A 146 -1.44 -20.88 -10.17
N ARG A 147 -2.42 -20.38 -10.93
CA ARG A 147 -3.64 -21.12 -11.27
C ARG A 147 -3.39 -22.37 -12.09
N LEU A 148 -2.44 -22.31 -13.04
CA LEU A 148 -2.07 -23.48 -13.85
C LEU A 148 -1.48 -24.60 -12.97
N VAL A 149 -0.56 -24.24 -12.06
CA VAL A 149 0.14 -25.21 -11.21
C VAL A 149 -0.76 -25.76 -10.10
N LEU A 150 -1.52 -24.87 -9.42
CA LEU A 150 -2.35 -25.24 -8.28
C LEU A 150 -3.76 -25.71 -8.67
N GLY A 151 -4.25 -25.41 -9.88
CA GLY A 151 -5.60 -25.75 -10.33
C GLY A 151 -6.67 -25.18 -9.40
N LYS A 152 -7.62 -26.03 -8.99
CA LYS A 152 -8.72 -25.65 -8.08
C LYS A 152 -8.26 -25.04 -6.75
N HIS A 153 -7.07 -25.40 -6.28
CA HIS A 153 -6.54 -24.92 -5.00
C HIS A 153 -6.26 -23.41 -5.00
N ALA A 154 -6.00 -22.81 -6.16
CA ALA A 154 -5.79 -21.37 -6.27
C ALA A 154 -7.07 -20.57 -5.99
N ARG A 155 -8.25 -21.15 -6.23
CA ARG A 155 -9.52 -20.50 -5.85
C ARG A 155 -9.92 -20.88 -4.43
N LYS A 156 -9.83 -22.17 -4.08
CA LYS A 156 -10.24 -22.71 -2.77
C LYS A 156 -9.62 -21.97 -1.59
N VAL A 157 -8.37 -21.51 -1.70
CA VAL A 157 -7.71 -20.72 -0.63
C VAL A 157 -8.46 -19.42 -0.28
N LEU A 158 -9.19 -18.82 -1.22
CA LEU A 158 -9.92 -17.56 -1.03
C LEU A 158 -11.42 -17.78 -0.68
N GLU A 159 -11.84 -19.01 -0.45
CA GLU A 159 -13.24 -19.37 -0.19
C GLU A 159 -13.55 -19.56 1.30
N PHE A 160 -12.53 -19.57 2.16
CA PHE A 160 -12.70 -19.76 3.60
C PHE A 160 -13.16 -18.47 4.30
N ASP A 161 -14.14 -18.62 5.19
CA ASP A 161 -14.66 -17.61 6.12
C ASP A 161 -14.27 -17.91 7.59
N ASP A 162 -13.64 -19.06 7.82
CA ASP A 162 -13.24 -19.56 9.13
C ASP A 162 -11.74 -19.93 9.13
N LEU A 163 -10.99 -19.38 10.08
CA LEU A 163 -9.53 -19.52 10.12
C LEU A 163 -9.11 -20.95 10.46
N GLU A 164 -9.82 -21.65 11.34
CA GLU A 164 -9.48 -23.02 11.71
C GLU A 164 -9.66 -23.97 10.52
N LYS A 165 -10.74 -23.82 9.75
CA LYS A 165 -10.95 -24.55 8.50
C LYS A 165 -9.88 -24.23 7.46
N GLN A 166 -9.47 -22.98 7.33
CA GLN A 166 -8.38 -22.59 6.43
C GLN A 166 -7.05 -23.24 6.86
N ILE A 167 -6.72 -23.23 8.15
CA ILE A 167 -5.53 -23.87 8.70
C ILE A 167 -5.57 -25.38 8.48
N HIS A 168 -6.72 -26.01 8.74
CA HIS A 168 -6.91 -27.44 8.48
C HIS A 168 -6.68 -27.77 7.01
N TYR A 169 -7.27 -26.99 6.10
CA TYR A 169 -7.03 -27.13 4.66
C TYR A 169 -5.56 -26.93 4.30
N TYR A 170 -4.93 -25.88 4.81
CA TYR A 170 -3.51 -25.59 4.56
C TYR A 170 -2.62 -26.77 4.98
N ASN A 171 -2.90 -27.39 6.12
CA ASN A 171 -2.09 -28.48 6.66
C ASN A 171 -2.34 -29.83 6.00
N ASN A 172 -3.58 -30.12 5.59
CA ASN A 172 -3.96 -31.46 5.17
C ASN A 172 -4.23 -31.60 3.67
N GLU A 173 -4.62 -30.52 2.97
CA GLU A 173 -5.11 -30.59 1.60
C GLU A 173 -4.38 -29.66 0.61
N PHE A 174 -3.86 -28.52 1.08
CA PHE A 174 -3.18 -27.57 0.21
C PHE A 174 -1.90 -28.21 -0.37
N PRO A 175 -1.67 -28.12 -1.69
CA PRO A 175 -0.54 -28.81 -2.33
C PRO A 175 0.79 -28.10 -2.04
N LYS A 176 1.29 -28.22 -0.81
CA LYS A 176 2.50 -27.54 -0.30
C LYS A 176 3.72 -27.76 -1.20
N ASN A 177 3.88 -28.95 -1.80
CA ASN A 177 5.01 -29.23 -2.69
C ASN A 177 4.96 -28.42 -3.99
N LYS A 178 3.76 -28.26 -4.57
CA LYS A 178 3.56 -27.40 -5.74
C LYS A 178 3.78 -25.94 -5.39
N TRP A 179 3.31 -25.52 -4.22
CA TRP A 179 3.53 -24.16 -3.72
C TRP A 179 5.03 -23.86 -3.51
N LYS A 180 5.78 -24.80 -2.90
CA LYS A 180 7.24 -24.69 -2.76
C LYS A 180 7.94 -24.52 -4.11
N LEU A 181 7.50 -25.24 -5.14
CA LEU A 181 8.06 -25.08 -6.50
C LEU A 181 7.80 -23.68 -7.06
N ILE A 182 6.58 -23.14 -6.86
CA ILE A 182 6.25 -21.76 -7.25
C ILE A 182 7.16 -20.77 -6.51
N LEU A 183 7.29 -20.89 -5.18
CA LEU A 183 8.14 -20.00 -4.38
C LEU A 183 9.62 -20.10 -4.78
N PHE A 184 10.09 -21.30 -5.12
CA PHE A 184 11.46 -21.50 -5.60
C PHE A 184 11.69 -20.82 -6.96
N ALA A 185 10.72 -20.91 -7.88
CA ALA A 185 10.76 -20.23 -9.16
C ALA A 185 10.69 -18.71 -9.01
N LEU A 186 9.85 -18.21 -8.10
CA LEU A 186 9.78 -16.79 -7.74
C LEU A 186 11.13 -16.32 -7.17
N GLY A 187 11.76 -17.11 -6.30
CA GLY A 187 13.10 -16.90 -5.71
C GLY A 187 14.25 -16.69 -6.70
N ASN A 188 14.03 -16.82 -8.01
CA ASN A 188 15.03 -16.53 -9.03
C ASN A 188 15.10 -15.03 -9.34
N LYS A 189 16.31 -14.47 -9.24
CA LYS A 189 16.64 -13.05 -9.47
C LYS A 189 16.06 -12.48 -10.77
N SER A 190 15.95 -13.26 -11.84
CA SER A 190 15.41 -12.80 -13.13
C SER A 190 13.89 -12.58 -13.12
N VAL A 191 13.14 -13.38 -12.36
CA VAL A 191 11.69 -13.19 -12.16
C VAL A 191 11.45 -12.01 -11.20
N PHE A 192 12.27 -11.89 -10.17
CA PHE A 192 12.27 -10.74 -9.25
C PHE A 192 12.62 -9.40 -9.92
N ASN A 193 13.61 -9.38 -10.83
CA ASN A 193 13.98 -8.20 -11.62
C ASN A 193 12.83 -7.69 -12.52
N ALA A 194 11.91 -8.56 -12.92
CA ALA A 194 10.72 -8.18 -13.69
C ALA A 194 9.56 -7.68 -12.78
N LEU A 195 9.54 -8.13 -11.52
CA LEU A 195 8.47 -7.87 -10.55
C LEU A 195 8.57 -6.52 -9.84
N LEU A 196 9.78 -6.06 -9.52
CA LEU A 196 10.01 -5.01 -8.53
C LEU A 196 11.01 -3.95 -9.00
N TYR A 197 10.74 -3.32 -10.14
CA TYR A 197 11.48 -2.17 -10.68
C TYR A 197 12.73 -2.48 -11.52
N LYS A 198 12.80 -1.83 -12.68
CA LYS A 198 13.98 -1.79 -13.54
C LYS A 198 15.03 -0.86 -12.89
N GLY A 199 16.03 -1.42 -12.21
CA GLY A 199 17.25 -0.68 -11.88
C GLY A 199 17.84 -1.02 -10.52
N ASP A 200 17.15 -0.66 -9.45
CA ASP A 200 17.72 -0.72 -8.10
C ASP A 200 17.01 -1.78 -7.25
N PHE A 201 17.44 -3.03 -7.41
CA PHE A 201 17.00 -4.09 -6.51
C PHE A 201 17.53 -3.79 -5.10
N ILE A 202 16.65 -3.85 -4.11
CA ILE A 202 17.01 -3.67 -2.70
C ILE A 202 18.17 -4.60 -2.36
N LYS A 203 19.25 -4.03 -1.82
CA LYS A 203 20.40 -4.80 -1.35
C LYS A 203 20.02 -5.52 -0.06
N LYS A 204 19.50 -6.73 -0.22
CA LYS A 204 19.09 -7.61 0.88
C LYS A 204 20.17 -7.70 1.96
N ASN A 205 19.81 -7.41 3.20
CA ASN A 205 20.67 -7.62 4.39
C ASN A 205 19.98 -8.47 5.47
N VAL A 206 18.74 -8.92 5.24
CA VAL A 206 18.09 -9.87 6.15
C VAL A 206 18.75 -11.26 6.05
N PRO A 207 18.85 -12.02 7.16
CA PRO A 207 19.57 -13.28 7.18
C PRO A 207 18.89 -14.42 6.41
N GLU A 208 17.55 -14.42 6.33
CA GLU A 208 16.74 -15.47 5.72
C GLU A 208 17.01 -15.58 4.22
N SER A 209 17.01 -16.77 3.61
CA SER A 209 17.05 -16.87 2.14
C SER A 209 15.79 -16.23 1.52
N HIS A 210 15.82 -15.83 0.23
CA HIS A 210 14.59 -15.33 -0.42
C HIS A 210 13.45 -16.35 -0.30
N PHE A 211 13.77 -17.64 -0.50
CA PHE A 211 12.78 -18.70 -0.38
C PHE A 211 12.18 -18.76 1.03
N ASP A 212 13.01 -18.75 2.08
CA ASP A 212 12.54 -18.81 3.47
C ASP A 212 11.74 -17.58 3.84
N TYR A 213 12.19 -16.38 3.43
CA TYR A 213 11.49 -15.12 3.64
C TYR A 213 10.03 -15.18 3.13
N TYR A 214 9.84 -15.56 1.86
CA TYR A 214 8.48 -15.67 1.31
C TYR A 214 7.71 -16.85 1.88
N ARG A 215 8.36 -18.00 2.08
CA ARG A 215 7.70 -19.19 2.64
C ARG A 215 7.08 -18.86 4.00
N GLU A 216 7.84 -18.22 4.88
CA GLU A 216 7.39 -17.84 6.22
C GLU A 216 6.29 -16.76 6.17
N ALA A 217 6.43 -15.76 5.29
CA ALA A 217 5.39 -14.75 5.09
C ALA A 217 4.06 -15.36 4.62
N TYR A 218 4.10 -16.26 3.63
CA TYR A 218 2.89 -16.95 3.18
C TYR A 218 2.34 -17.88 4.27
N GLU A 219 3.18 -18.60 5.01
CA GLU A 219 2.73 -19.41 6.12
C GLU A 219 1.95 -18.58 7.16
N ARG A 220 2.42 -17.38 7.49
CA ARG A 220 1.65 -16.43 8.32
C ARG A 220 0.31 -16.04 7.67
N LEU A 221 0.29 -15.69 6.38
CA LEU A 221 -0.95 -15.37 5.67
C LEU A 221 -1.97 -16.53 5.62
N PHE A 222 -1.51 -17.77 5.66
CA PHE A 222 -2.38 -18.95 5.71
C PHE A 222 -2.88 -19.28 7.13
N THR A 223 -2.17 -18.85 8.17
CA THR A 223 -2.37 -19.36 9.54
C THR A 223 -2.72 -18.29 10.58
N GLN A 224 -2.50 -17.02 10.29
CA GLN A 224 -2.74 -15.90 11.22
C GLN A 224 -3.90 -15.01 10.77
N GLY A 225 -4.39 -15.17 9.55
CA GLY A 225 -5.53 -14.44 9.01
C GLY A 225 -6.21 -15.19 7.87
N LEU A 226 -7.39 -14.72 7.47
CA LEU A 226 -8.12 -15.28 6.34
C LEU A 226 -7.53 -14.78 5.03
N ALA A 227 -7.10 -15.70 4.16
CA ALA A 227 -6.56 -15.37 2.85
C ALA A 227 -7.60 -14.69 1.95
N SER A 228 -8.88 -15.00 2.14
CA SER A 228 -10.04 -14.37 1.51
C SER A 228 -10.21 -12.88 1.86
N GLN A 229 -9.57 -12.41 2.93
CA GLN A 229 -9.63 -11.02 3.34
C GLN A 229 -8.40 -10.20 2.89
N SER A 230 -7.38 -10.88 2.37
CA SER A 230 -6.11 -10.28 1.97
C SER A 230 -6.13 -9.93 0.49
N PHE A 231 -6.18 -8.64 0.13
CA PHE A 231 -6.03 -8.21 -1.26
C PHE A 231 -4.75 -8.78 -1.93
N PHE A 232 -3.67 -8.91 -1.17
CA PHE A 232 -2.41 -9.45 -1.65
C PHE A 232 -2.50 -10.93 -2.06
N MET A 233 -3.07 -11.79 -1.20
CA MET A 233 -3.43 -13.17 -1.55
C MET A 233 -4.36 -13.23 -2.78
N HIS A 234 -5.35 -12.36 -2.89
CA HIS A 234 -6.17 -12.28 -4.09
C HIS A 234 -5.34 -12.01 -5.35
N LEU A 235 -4.42 -11.06 -5.31
CA LEU A 235 -3.49 -10.78 -6.41
C LEU A 235 -2.56 -11.97 -6.71
N CYS A 236 -1.98 -12.59 -5.68
CA CYS A 236 -1.09 -13.75 -5.84
C CYS A 236 -1.78 -14.92 -6.55
N PHE A 237 -3.00 -15.24 -6.15
CA PHE A 237 -3.70 -16.44 -6.61
C PHE A 237 -4.61 -16.18 -7.82
N GLN A 238 -5.18 -14.99 -7.96
CA GLN A 238 -6.18 -14.66 -8.99
C GLN A 238 -5.78 -13.48 -9.87
N GLY A 239 -4.77 -12.69 -9.51
CA GLY A 239 -4.29 -11.54 -10.28
C GLY A 239 -5.19 -10.30 -10.16
N ARG A 240 -6.22 -10.39 -9.34
CA ARG A 240 -7.20 -9.34 -9.02
C ARG A 240 -7.97 -9.71 -7.75
N ILE A 241 -8.60 -8.74 -7.12
CA ILE A 241 -9.61 -8.99 -6.09
C ILE A 241 -10.83 -9.63 -6.77
N ILE A 242 -11.42 -10.65 -6.16
CA ILE A 242 -12.50 -11.47 -6.78
C ILE A 242 -13.82 -11.42 -6.00
N ASN A 243 -13.80 -10.86 -4.80
CA ASN A 243 -14.93 -10.62 -3.93
C ASN A 243 -14.60 -9.46 -2.98
N GLU A 244 -15.61 -8.93 -2.31
CA GLU A 244 -15.54 -7.74 -1.45
C GLU A 244 -14.62 -7.91 -0.24
N ASN A 245 -14.48 -9.14 0.29
CA ASN A 245 -13.65 -9.41 1.45
C ASN A 245 -12.18 -9.05 1.20
N GLY A 246 -11.71 -9.19 -0.04
CA GLY A 246 -10.36 -8.86 -0.46
C GLY A 246 -10.14 -7.38 -0.79
N ASN A 247 -11.14 -6.50 -0.64
CA ASN A 247 -10.97 -5.07 -0.87
C ASN A 247 -10.03 -4.44 0.18
N THR A 248 -9.28 -3.41 -0.22
CA THR A 248 -8.44 -2.62 0.69
C THR A 248 -9.28 -1.74 1.62
N ILE A 249 -8.66 -1.14 2.63
CA ILE A 249 -9.37 -0.36 3.65
C ILE A 249 -10.09 0.88 3.10
N GLU A 250 -9.58 1.47 2.01
CA GLU A 250 -10.24 2.61 1.36
C GLU A 250 -11.59 2.24 0.73
N ALA A 251 -11.80 0.95 0.47
CA ALA A 251 -13.01 0.37 -0.10
C ALA A 251 -13.91 -0.27 0.97
N GLN A 252 -13.68 0.05 2.25
CA GLN A 252 -14.62 -0.24 3.35
C GLN A 252 -15.48 1.00 3.60
N GLU A 253 -16.79 0.82 3.66
CA GLU A 253 -17.77 1.91 3.72
C GLU A 253 -17.55 2.81 4.95
N GLU A 254 -17.27 2.21 6.11
CA GLU A 254 -17.02 2.95 7.35
C GLU A 254 -15.78 3.85 7.25
N ASN A 255 -14.69 3.32 6.68
CA ASN A 255 -13.46 4.08 6.51
C ASN A 255 -13.63 5.17 5.45
N PHE A 256 -14.32 4.88 4.33
CA PHE A 256 -14.65 5.86 3.31
C PHE A 256 -15.40 7.06 3.93
N HIS A 257 -16.46 6.79 4.69
CA HIS A 257 -17.24 7.85 5.33
C HIS A 257 -16.46 8.60 6.40
N ALA A 258 -15.62 7.93 7.20
CA ALA A 258 -14.77 8.61 8.17
C ALA A 258 -13.78 9.57 7.50
N CYS A 259 -13.15 9.15 6.39
CA CYS A 259 -12.25 10.00 5.62
C CYS A 259 -12.99 11.17 4.96
N GLN A 260 -14.16 10.95 4.37
CA GLN A 260 -14.97 12.01 3.79
C GLN A 260 -15.44 13.02 4.85
N GLN A 261 -15.90 12.54 6.01
CA GLN A 261 -16.28 13.38 7.16
C GLN A 261 -15.12 14.25 7.63
N ALA A 262 -13.90 13.70 7.70
CA ALA A 262 -12.71 14.44 8.07
C ALA A 262 -12.45 15.62 7.12
N LEU A 263 -12.52 15.38 5.80
CA LEU A 263 -12.35 16.42 4.78
C LEU A 263 -13.44 17.50 4.90
N THR A 264 -14.71 17.12 5.03
CA THR A 264 -15.82 18.08 5.24
C THR A 264 -15.68 18.86 6.54
N SER A 265 -15.07 18.27 7.56
CA SER A 265 -14.82 18.91 8.87
C SER A 265 -13.55 19.77 8.89
N GLY A 266 -12.84 19.89 7.77
CA GLY A 266 -11.71 20.81 7.59
C GLY A 266 -10.32 20.19 7.70
N SER A 267 -10.18 18.85 7.70
CA SER A 267 -8.88 18.20 7.54
C SER A 267 -8.22 18.65 6.23
N LYS A 268 -6.98 19.14 6.33
CA LYS A 268 -6.21 19.58 5.15
C LYS A 268 -5.35 18.44 4.63
N VAL A 269 -5.29 18.28 3.31
CA VAL A 269 -4.39 17.33 2.65
C VAL A 269 -3.40 18.09 1.78
N ASN A 270 -2.11 17.95 2.10
CA ASN A 270 -1.02 18.53 1.32
C ASN A 270 -0.34 17.42 0.52
N ILE A 271 -0.17 17.61 -0.79
CA ILE A 271 0.52 16.66 -1.67
C ILE A 271 1.74 17.37 -2.23
N LEU A 272 2.94 16.88 -1.89
CA LEU A 272 4.20 17.54 -2.20
C LEU A 272 5.09 16.64 -3.07
N ASP A 273 5.63 17.22 -4.15
CA ASP A 273 6.64 16.58 -5.01
C ASP A 273 8.03 16.77 -4.39
N LYS A 274 8.37 15.88 -3.45
CA LYS A 274 9.60 15.92 -2.66
C LYS A 274 10.04 14.53 -2.26
N ASP A 275 11.35 14.33 -2.20
CA ASP A 275 11.93 13.21 -1.47
C ASP A 275 11.83 13.43 0.06
N LEU A 276 12.10 12.37 0.83
CA LEU A 276 11.99 12.38 2.28
C LEU A 276 12.90 13.41 2.96
N SER A 277 14.14 13.56 2.50
CA SER A 277 15.14 14.43 3.13
C SER A 277 14.79 15.90 2.87
N SER A 278 14.49 16.25 1.62
CA SER A 278 14.01 17.58 1.24
C SER A 278 12.73 17.97 1.99
N ALA A 279 11.77 17.05 2.11
CA ALA A 279 10.54 17.30 2.86
C ALA A 279 10.79 17.46 4.37
N ALA A 280 11.62 16.59 4.97
CA ALA A 280 11.92 16.65 6.40
C ALA A 280 12.63 17.95 6.79
N SER A 281 13.55 18.43 5.92
CA SER A 281 14.21 19.73 6.09
C SER A 281 13.21 20.89 6.07
N ASP A 282 12.35 20.95 5.05
CA ASP A 282 11.41 22.07 4.87
C ASP A 282 10.27 22.08 5.90
N LEU A 283 9.98 20.93 6.50
CA LEU A 283 8.94 20.75 7.50
C LEU A 283 9.50 20.68 8.93
N ALA A 284 10.79 20.96 9.13
CA ALA A 284 11.41 20.97 10.45
C ALA A 284 10.66 21.93 11.39
N GLY A 285 10.36 21.45 12.60
CA GLY A 285 9.60 22.22 13.59
C GLY A 285 8.07 22.23 13.38
N ASN A 286 7.53 21.62 12.32
CA ASN A 286 6.07 21.59 12.10
C ASN A 286 5.30 20.74 13.13
N GLY A 287 5.99 19.83 13.82
CA GLY A 287 5.45 19.04 14.93
C GLY A 287 4.44 17.99 14.48
N PHE A 288 4.88 17.02 13.66
CA PHE A 288 4.06 15.87 13.26
C PHE A 288 3.95 14.83 14.37
N ASP A 289 2.74 14.35 14.63
CA ASP A 289 2.47 13.36 15.68
C ASP A 289 2.62 11.93 15.18
N TYR A 290 2.52 11.73 13.87
CA TYR A 290 2.61 10.43 13.25
C TYR A 290 3.26 10.52 11.86
N ALA A 291 4.20 9.62 11.57
CA ALA A 291 4.83 9.48 10.27
C ALA A 291 4.77 8.02 9.79
N SER A 292 4.30 7.78 8.56
CA SER A 292 4.30 6.45 7.94
C SER A 292 5.15 6.43 6.67
N LEU A 293 6.34 5.85 6.78
CA LEU A 293 7.39 5.98 5.76
C LEU A 293 7.36 4.88 4.69
N SER A 294 6.39 3.95 4.74
CA SER A 294 6.30 2.82 3.80
C SER A 294 7.58 1.99 3.81
N ASP A 295 7.86 1.30 2.70
CA ASP A 295 9.10 0.58 2.44
C ASP A 295 10.22 1.42 1.82
N VAL A 296 9.99 2.73 1.61
CA VAL A 296 10.96 3.66 1.00
C VAL A 296 12.35 3.60 1.65
N PRO A 297 12.49 3.58 2.99
CA PRO A 297 13.81 3.48 3.61
C PRO A 297 14.61 2.23 3.24
N SER A 298 13.95 1.14 2.82
CA SER A 298 14.62 -0.09 2.34
C SER A 298 15.48 0.13 1.09
N TYR A 299 15.29 1.26 0.39
CA TYR A 299 16.04 1.63 -0.80
C TYR A 299 17.20 2.59 -0.50
N PHE A 300 17.32 3.10 0.72
CA PHE A 300 18.38 4.03 1.07
C PHE A 300 19.74 3.32 1.21
N SER A 301 20.80 4.10 1.00
CA SER A 301 22.17 3.66 1.25
C SER A 301 23.05 4.84 1.65
N GLY A 302 24.24 4.56 2.20
CA GLY A 302 25.23 5.59 2.53
C GLY A 302 24.75 6.54 3.62
N ASP A 303 24.97 7.84 3.43
CA ASP A 303 24.64 8.84 4.46
C ASP A 303 23.13 9.05 4.61
N LEU A 304 22.35 8.91 3.53
CA LEU A 304 20.89 8.99 3.60
C LEU A 304 20.32 7.88 4.51
N GLU A 305 20.80 6.64 4.34
CA GLU A 305 20.37 5.50 5.17
C GLU A 305 20.66 5.72 6.65
N LYS A 306 21.82 6.28 6.98
CA LYS A 306 22.25 6.50 8.36
C LYS A 306 21.47 7.62 9.05
N ASN A 307 21.09 8.66 8.31
CA ASN A 307 20.65 9.93 8.90
C ASN A 307 19.16 10.24 8.73
N PHE A 308 18.40 9.53 7.89
CA PHE A 308 17.00 9.91 7.60
C PHE A 308 16.11 9.96 8.86
N MET A 309 16.33 9.12 9.87
CA MET A 309 15.55 9.20 11.11
C MET A 309 15.85 10.46 11.92
N GLN A 310 17.06 11.00 11.84
CA GLN A 310 17.43 12.27 12.48
C GLN A 310 16.82 13.46 11.73
N GLU A 311 16.76 13.40 10.40
CA GLU A 311 16.02 14.39 9.60
C GLU A 311 14.53 14.36 9.94
N VAL A 312 13.91 13.16 9.94
CA VAL A 312 12.52 12.96 10.36
C VAL A 312 12.30 13.48 11.79
N ARG A 313 13.26 13.28 12.70
CA ARG A 313 13.15 13.74 14.09
C ARG A 313 12.94 15.25 14.19
N GLY A 314 13.52 16.01 13.27
CA GLY A 314 13.40 17.46 13.19
C GLY A 314 11.98 17.94 12.93
N MET A 315 11.16 17.18 12.20
CA MET A 315 9.77 17.53 11.90
C MET A 315 8.75 16.94 12.89
N MET A 316 9.11 15.91 13.68
CA MET A 316 8.20 15.25 14.63
C MET A 316 7.98 16.05 15.92
N SER A 317 6.77 15.98 16.48
CA SER A 317 6.45 16.44 17.84
C SER A 317 7.05 15.50 18.89
N GLU A 318 7.19 15.99 20.13
CA GLU A 318 7.58 15.15 21.26
C GLU A 318 6.56 14.02 21.49
N GLY A 319 7.02 12.79 21.66
CA GLY A 319 6.14 11.61 21.70
C GLY A 319 5.56 11.18 20.35
N GLY A 320 5.90 11.86 19.24
CA GLY A 320 5.45 11.52 17.90
C GLY A 320 5.93 10.14 17.44
N VAL A 321 5.12 9.43 16.65
CA VAL A 321 5.35 8.03 16.26
C VAL A 321 5.76 7.92 14.80
N VAL A 322 6.78 7.12 14.51
CA VAL A 322 7.27 6.83 13.15
C VAL A 322 7.13 5.33 12.87
N VAL A 323 6.45 4.99 11.78
CA VAL A 323 6.26 3.62 11.30
C VAL A 323 7.10 3.37 10.06
N LEU A 324 7.95 2.35 10.11
CA LEU A 324 8.77 1.87 9.00
C LEU A 324 8.30 0.48 8.58
N ARG A 325 8.26 0.24 7.27
CA ARG A 325 8.15 -1.11 6.69
C ARG A 325 9.48 -1.45 6.03
N ASN A 326 9.98 -2.64 6.27
CA ASN A 326 11.27 -3.08 5.73
C ASN A 326 11.06 -4.30 4.85
N TYR A 327 11.46 -4.20 3.58
CA TYR A 327 11.30 -5.29 2.62
C TYR A 327 12.67 -5.81 2.18
N LEU A 328 13.01 -7.04 2.58
CA LEU A 328 14.31 -7.70 2.33
C LEU A 328 15.56 -6.97 2.86
N ARG A 329 15.46 -5.68 3.22
CA ARG A 329 16.52 -4.88 3.82
C ARG A 329 15.95 -4.10 4.99
N GLU A 330 16.65 -4.15 6.13
CA GLU A 330 16.42 -3.27 7.26
C GLU A 330 17.53 -2.21 7.28
N PRO A 331 17.22 -0.90 7.21
CA PRO A 331 18.20 0.17 7.22
C PRO A 331 19.07 0.17 8.49
N GLU A 332 20.37 0.38 8.31
CA GLU A 332 21.31 0.67 9.40
C GLU A 332 21.27 2.17 9.73
N VAL A 333 20.32 2.55 10.59
CA VAL A 333 19.96 3.95 10.85
C VAL A 333 20.24 4.39 12.28
N ASP A 334 20.65 5.65 12.46
CA ASP A 334 20.77 6.29 13.77
C ASP A 334 19.38 6.60 14.35
N VAL A 335 19.01 5.86 15.40
CA VAL A 335 17.75 6.01 16.14
C VAL A 335 17.92 6.80 17.44
N SER A 336 19.03 7.52 17.62
CA SER A 336 19.25 8.37 18.80
C SER A 336 18.10 9.35 18.99
N GLY A 337 17.52 9.39 20.19
CA GLY A 337 16.33 10.19 20.50
C GLY A 337 15.00 9.55 20.07
N TYR A 338 15.00 8.25 19.79
CA TYR A 338 13.80 7.43 19.66
C TYR A 338 13.83 6.24 20.61
N GLU A 339 12.65 5.84 21.07
CA GLU A 339 12.40 4.54 21.70
C GLU A 339 11.70 3.63 20.68
N GLU A 340 12.17 2.39 20.52
CA GLU A 340 11.45 1.40 19.73
C GLU A 340 10.25 0.87 20.51
N ILE A 341 9.04 1.12 20.01
CA ILE A 341 7.77 0.72 20.63
C ILE A 341 7.03 -0.35 19.82
N THR A 342 7.68 -0.98 18.84
CA THR A 342 7.15 -2.08 18.03
C THR A 342 6.38 -3.14 18.84
N PRO A 343 6.87 -3.61 20.01
CA PRO A 343 6.15 -4.64 20.78
C PRO A 343 4.74 -4.23 21.23
N LYS A 344 4.48 -2.92 21.40
CA LYS A 344 3.16 -2.38 21.80
C LYS A 344 2.07 -2.60 20.74
N PHE A 345 2.46 -2.86 19.49
CA PHE A 345 1.56 -3.04 18.34
C PHE A 345 1.68 -4.42 17.68
N SER A 346 2.11 -5.42 18.46
CA SER A 346 2.37 -6.77 17.95
C SER A 346 1.11 -7.44 17.40
N ASP A 347 -0.06 -7.15 17.94
CA ASP A 347 -1.34 -7.70 17.47
C ASP A 347 -1.73 -7.13 16.09
N GLU A 348 -1.58 -5.82 15.90
CA GLU A 348 -1.85 -5.15 14.62
C GLU A 348 -0.89 -5.64 13.54
N ILE A 349 0.40 -5.74 13.86
CA ILE A 349 1.43 -6.26 12.95
C ILE A 349 1.13 -7.72 12.57
N ARG A 350 0.70 -8.55 13.52
CA ARG A 350 0.31 -9.95 13.26
C ARG A 350 -0.93 -10.04 12.36
N SER A 351 -1.82 -9.06 12.42
CA SER A 351 -3.08 -9.04 11.65
C SER A 351 -2.96 -8.38 10.26
N GLU A 352 -1.81 -7.80 9.94
CA GLU A 352 -1.52 -7.17 8.65
C GLU A 352 -1.63 -8.21 7.52
N ARG A 353 -2.26 -7.86 6.40
CA ARG A 353 -2.70 -8.82 5.37
C ARG A 353 -1.76 -8.98 4.17
N VAL A 354 -0.54 -8.43 4.22
CA VAL A 354 0.50 -8.65 3.21
C VAL A 354 1.64 -9.50 3.77
N GLN A 355 2.04 -9.30 5.03
CA GLN A 355 3.06 -10.03 5.79
C GLN A 355 4.46 -10.09 5.14
N MET A 356 4.68 -9.34 4.07
CA MET A 356 5.96 -9.27 3.34
C MET A 356 6.93 -8.25 3.93
N TYR A 357 6.52 -7.47 4.92
CA TYR A 357 7.29 -6.37 5.49
C TYR A 357 7.61 -6.64 6.95
N LYS A 358 8.86 -6.37 7.36
CA LYS A 358 9.22 -6.27 8.78
C LYS A 358 8.91 -4.86 9.26
N VAL A 359 7.93 -4.74 10.14
CA VAL A 359 7.46 -3.44 10.65
C VAL A 359 8.28 -3.05 11.87
N LYS A 360 8.75 -1.80 11.91
CA LYS A 360 9.34 -1.18 13.10
C LYS A 360 8.62 0.12 13.42
N ILE A 361 8.39 0.35 14.71
CA ILE A 361 7.65 1.52 15.18
C ILE A 361 8.48 2.20 16.26
N PHE A 362 8.77 3.47 16.04
CA PHE A 362 9.59 4.29 16.91
C PHE A 362 8.76 5.43 17.48
N GLN A 363 9.04 5.83 18.71
CA GLN A 363 8.49 7.02 19.34
C GLN A 363 9.61 8.00 19.63
N LYS A 364 9.46 9.25 19.19
CA LYS A 364 10.41 10.31 19.53
C LYS A 364 10.38 10.53 21.05
N VAL A 365 11.56 10.52 21.66
CA VAL A 365 11.74 10.83 23.07
C VAL A 365 12.55 12.12 23.23
N GLY A 366 12.16 12.89 24.23
CA GLY A 366 12.82 14.13 24.61
C GLY A 366 14.27 13.88 24.97
N MET A 367 15.10 14.90 24.80
CA MET A 367 16.40 14.92 25.46
C MET A 367 16.23 15.15 26.95
#